data_AF-A0A3S5DMD5-F1
#
_entry.id   AF-A0A3S5DMD5-F1
#
_cell.length_a   1.000
_cell.length_b   1.000
_cell.length_c   1.000
_cell.angle_alpha   90.00
_cell.angle_beta   90.00
_cell.angle_gamma   90.00
#
_symmetry.space_group_name_H-M   'P 1'
#
loop_
_entity.id
_entity.type
_entity.pdbx_description
1 polymer ?
#
loop_
_entity_poly.entity_id
_entity_poly.type
_entity_poly.pdbx_seq_one_letter_code
_entity_poly.pdbx_strand_id
1 'polypeptide(L)' 'MRGIRNRHLQTMLPRLIRRKVKFNAHWQRLELPDGDFVDLAWSEDPQQAKA' A
#
# COMPACT_ATOMS: atom_id res chain seq x y z
N MET A 1 16.00 25.84 -14.59
CA MET A 1 14.82 25.10 -14.06
C MET A 1 13.52 25.87 -14.33
N ARG A 2 12.89 25.73 -15.51
CA ARG A 2 11.67 26.47 -15.88
C ARG A 2 10.36 25.65 -15.79
N GLY A 3 10.45 24.33 -15.61
CA GLY A 3 9.29 23.43 -15.68
C GLY A 3 8.31 23.47 -14.49
N ILE A 4 8.71 24.02 -13.32
CA ILE A 4 7.91 23.98 -12.09
C ILE A 4 7.05 25.26 -11.91
N ARG A 5 7.12 26.26 -12.80
CA ARG A 5 6.37 27.54 -12.63
C ARG A 5 4.87 27.46 -12.90
N ASN A 6 4.39 26.41 -13.58
CA ASN A 6 2.97 26.28 -13.88
C ASN A 6 2.22 25.68 -12.68
N ARG A 7 1.38 26.50 -12.04
CA ARG A 7 0.56 26.14 -10.86
C ARG A 7 -0.33 24.93 -11.12
N HIS A 8 -0.77 24.73 -12.36
CA HIS A 8 -1.58 23.58 -12.76
C HIS A 8 -0.75 22.28 -12.88
N LEU A 9 0.50 22.38 -13.33
CA LEU A 9 1.40 21.22 -13.36
C LEU A 9 1.79 20.78 -11.94
N GLN A 10 1.95 21.71 -11.00
CA GLN A 10 2.23 21.40 -9.60
C GLN A 10 1.11 20.59 -8.93
N THR A 11 -0.16 20.88 -9.25
CA THR A 11 -1.31 20.17 -8.68
C THR A 11 -1.55 18.81 -9.33
N MET A 12 -1.16 18.65 -10.59
CA MET A 12 -1.25 17.36 -11.32
C MET A 12 -0.06 16.42 -11.03
N LEU A 13 1.08 16.95 -10.61
CA LEU A 13 2.31 16.18 -10.35
C LEU A 13 2.14 15.00 -9.37
N PRO A 14 1.41 15.12 -8.24
CA PRO A 14 1.22 14.00 -7.31
C PRO A 14 0.42 12.83 -7.90
N ARG A 15 -0.41 13.10 -8.93
CA ARG A 15 -1.17 12.07 -9.64
C ARG A 15 -0.33 11.37 -10.71
N LEU A 16 0.55 12.12 -11.38
CA LEU A 16 1.49 11.59 -12.36
C LEU A 16 2.57 10.71 -11.71
N ILE A 17 3.04 11.10 -10.52
CA ILE A 17 4.02 10.35 -9.74
C ILE A 17 3.27 9.59 -8.65
N ARG A 18 2.59 8.50 -9.02
CA ARG A 18 1.97 7.61 -8.04
C ARG A 18 3.10 6.93 -7.25
N ARG A 19 3.21 7.26 -5.95
CA ARG A 19 4.10 6.52 -5.04
C ARG A 19 3.71 5.06 -5.06
N LYS A 20 4.56 4.21 -5.64
CA LYS A 20 4.42 2.77 -5.52
C LYS A 20 4.62 2.40 -4.05
N VAL A 21 3.73 1.56 -3.55
CA VAL A 21 3.91 0.92 -2.25
C VAL A 21 5.25 0.20 -2.28
N LYS A 22 6.14 0.53 -1.34
CA LYS A 22 7.52 0.03 -1.32
C LYS A 22 7.66 -1.35 -0.67
N PHE A 23 6.58 -1.89 -0.11
CA PHE A 23 6.55 -3.21 0.49
C PHE A 23 5.76 -4.18 -0.37
N ASN A 24 6.17 -5.44 -0.36
CA ASN A 24 5.37 -6.52 -0.92
C ASN A 24 4.33 -6.88 0.13
N ALA A 25 3.05 -6.70 -0.18
CA ALA A 25 1.98 -7.08 0.75
C ALA A 25 1.92 -8.60 0.86
N HIS A 26 2.05 -9.11 2.09
CA HIS A 26 1.83 -10.53 2.37
C HIS A 26 0.36 -10.71 2.71
N TRP A 27 -0.37 -11.38 1.82
CA TRP A 27 -1.80 -11.62 2.00
C TRP A 27 -2.04 -12.87 2.84
N GLN A 28 -2.93 -12.76 3.82
CA GLN A 28 -3.35 -13.87 4.67
C GLN A 28 -4.86 -13.85 4.84
N ARG A 29 -5.49 -14.97 4.52
CA ARG A 29 -6.90 -15.20 4.84
C ARG A 29 -7.01 -15.96 6.15
N LEU A 30 -7.78 -15.43 7.08
CA LEU A 30 -8.15 -16.10 8.31
C LEU A 30 -9.62 -16.52 8.19
N GLU A 31 -9.88 -17.82 8.30
CA GLU A 31 -11.23 -18.35 8.45
C GLU A 31 -11.58 -18.36 9.94
N LEU A 32 -12.73 -17.80 10.28
CA LEU A 32 -13.22 -17.72 11.64
C LEU A 32 -14.13 -18.93 11.94
N PRO A 33 -14.19 -19.37 13.20
CA PRO A 33 -14.97 -20.55 13.59
C PRO A 33 -16.50 -20.34 13.48
N ASP A 34 -16.96 -19.11 13.29
CA ASP A 34 -18.35 -18.75 13.00
C ASP A 34 -18.71 -18.85 11.50
N GLY A 35 -17.73 -19.18 10.64
CA GLY A 35 -17.91 -19.28 9.19
C GLY A 35 -17.65 -17.98 8.43
N ASP A 36 -17.24 -16.91 9.13
CA ASP A 36 -16.78 -15.67 8.50
C ASP A 36 -15.30 -15.75 8.09
N PHE A 37 -14.83 -14.74 7.37
CA PHE A 37 -13.43 -14.61 6.99
C PHE A 37 -12.91 -13.18 7.14
N VAL A 38 -11.61 -13.08 7.40
CA VAL A 38 -10.87 -11.82 7.43
C VAL A 38 -9.68 -11.92 6.48
N ASP A 39 -9.61 -11.01 5.51
CA ASP A 39 -8.46 -10.87 4.61
C ASP A 39 -7.51 -9.79 5.16
N LEU A 40 -6.30 -10.21 5.51
CA LEU A 40 -5.23 -9.38 6.05
C LEU A 40 -4.15 -9.14 4.99
N ALA A 41 -3.59 -7.94 4.99
CA ALA A 41 -2.43 -7.57 4.18
C ALA A 41 -1.32 -7.04 5.08
N TRP A 42 -0.28 -7.84 5.26
CA TRP A 42 0.87 -7.49 6.10
C TRP A 42 1.93 -6.76 5.30
N SER A 43 2.59 -5.78 5.93
CA SER A 43 3.77 -5.13 5.35
C SER A 43 5.05 -5.95 5.45
N GLU A 44 5.07 -6.92 6.37
CA GLU A 44 6.18 -7.81 6.69
C GLU A 44 5.66 -9.25 6.78
N ASP A 45 6.56 -10.23 6.75
CA ASP A 45 6.18 -11.65 6.81
C ASP A 45 5.59 -12.01 8.19
N PRO A 46 4.28 -12.33 8.27
CA PRO A 46 3.62 -12.60 9.55
C PRO A 46 4.13 -13.90 10.21
N GLN A 47 4.75 -14.83 9.46
CA GLN A 47 5.33 -16.05 10.05
C GLN A 47 6.62 -15.80 10.84
N GLN A 48 7.31 -14.69 10.57
CA GLN A 48 8.54 -14.32 11.28
C GLN A 48 8.25 -13.57 12.59
N ALA A 49 7.06 -13.00 12.74
CA ALA A 49 6.60 -12.28 13.93
C ALA A 49 6.09 -13.22 15.05
N LYS A 50 6.80 -14.32 15.33
CA LYS A 50 6.52 -15.15 16.51
C LYS A 50 7.24 -14.58 17.73
N ALA A 51 6.49 -13.89 18.58
CA ALA A 51 6.89 -13.56 19.96
C ALA A 51 6.59 -14.73 20.91
#